data_AF-A0A1E3M0W7-F1
#
_entry.id   AF-A0A1E3M0W7-F1
#
_cell.length_a   1.000
_cell.length_b   1.000
_cell.length_c   1.000
_cell.angle_alpha   90.00
_cell.angle_beta   90.00
_cell.angle_gamma   90.00
#
_symmetry.space_group_name_H-M   'P 1'
#
loop_
_entity.id
_entity.type
_entity.pdbx_description
1 polymer ?
#
loop_
_entity_poly.entity_id
_entity_poly.type
_entity_poly.pdbx_seq_one_letter_code
_entity_poly.pdbx_strand_id
1 'polypeptide(L)'
;MNAMTLNAKFQTVPASTAGTWVEYLDPLDADESSDAVVTTSRRALTRVALVAAEAGARFQREGIGHDPMAWMLAPRRLFRGSAALEACLDRDNCLRAVLLHGLSIGLDATPARIDAILADDLSGDDFGGPWSGGARGDVSGGAPSAPRLRLYSAVVVIARGGELLHAFHASLAPSAAVVRERIRARFGSAAAAQAEIRVGFDPDCPATMGMVPPAVVDTLIAVGRRRRRASFEGLDITVEQRLPS
;
A
#
# COMPACT_ATOMS: atom_id res chain seq x y z
N MET A 1 -28.34 -8.33 48.41
CA MET A 1 -27.32 -8.29 47.34
C MET A 1 -27.93 -8.98 46.13
N ASN A 2 -28.45 -8.23 45.16
CA ASN A 2 -29.10 -8.79 43.98
C ASN A 2 -28.14 -8.74 42.79
N ALA A 3 -27.80 -9.91 42.26
CA ALA A 3 -27.02 -10.07 41.04
C ALA A 3 -27.89 -9.65 39.84
N MET A 4 -27.41 -8.65 39.10
CA MET A 4 -28.06 -8.14 37.89
C MET A 4 -27.42 -8.82 36.68
N THR A 5 -28.03 -9.90 36.20
CA THR A 5 -27.57 -10.62 35.00
C THR A 5 -28.08 -9.89 33.77
N LEU A 6 -27.22 -9.05 33.16
CA LEU A 6 -27.47 -8.42 31.87
C LEU A 6 -27.24 -9.44 30.75
N ASN A 7 -28.32 -10.13 30.36
CA ASN A 7 -28.34 -11.02 29.21
C ASN A 7 -28.57 -10.18 27.94
N ALA A 8 -27.51 -9.55 27.42
CA ALA A 8 -27.57 -8.87 26.14
C ALA A 8 -27.58 -9.93 25.02
N LYS A 9 -28.76 -10.16 24.43
CA LYS A 9 -28.89 -10.95 23.21
C LYS A 9 -28.15 -10.24 22.08
N PHE A 10 -26.99 -10.77 21.71
CA PHE A 10 -26.23 -10.35 20.56
C PHE A 10 -27.04 -10.61 19.29
N GLN A 11 -27.50 -9.54 18.63
CA GLN A 11 -27.98 -9.63 17.27
C GLN A 11 -26.84 -9.22 16.34
N THR A 12 -26.21 -10.21 15.71
CA THR A 12 -25.47 -10.01 14.47
C THR A 12 -26.47 -9.55 13.42
N VAL A 13 -26.39 -8.29 13.00
CA VAL A 13 -27.20 -7.78 11.88
C VAL A 13 -26.79 -8.57 10.63
N PRO A 14 -27.70 -9.31 9.97
CA PRO A 14 -27.38 -10.01 8.74
C PRO A 14 -27.13 -9.00 7.63
N ALA A 15 -26.23 -9.33 6.71
CA ALA A 15 -26.00 -8.57 5.49
C ALA A 15 -27.31 -8.50 4.68
N SER A 16 -28.02 -7.38 4.79
CA SER A 16 -29.24 -7.14 4.02
C SER A 16 -28.87 -6.86 2.56
N THR A 17 -29.22 -7.81 1.70
CA THR A 17 -29.41 -7.59 0.26
C THR A 17 -30.71 -6.81 0.05
N ALA A 18 -30.64 -5.48 0.05
CA ALA A 18 -31.68 -4.63 -0.48
C ALA A 18 -31.01 -3.36 -1.03
N GLY A 19 -31.26 -3.05 -2.30
CA GLY A 19 -30.76 -1.84 -2.96
C GLY A 19 -31.20 -0.60 -2.19
N THR A 20 -30.34 -0.16 -1.30
CA THR A 20 -30.53 1.00 -0.45
C THR A 20 -29.70 2.09 -1.09
N TRP A 21 -30.40 3.13 -1.53
CA TRP A 21 -29.76 4.42 -1.75
C TRP A 21 -29.07 4.73 -0.43
N VAL A 22 -27.73 4.70 -0.42
CA VAL A 22 -26.95 5.15 0.74
C VAL A 22 -27.28 6.63 0.84
N GLU A 23 -28.16 6.98 1.77
CA GLU A 23 -28.49 8.35 2.08
C GLU A 23 -27.17 9.01 2.49
N TYR A 24 -26.69 9.92 1.64
CA TYR A 24 -25.44 10.60 1.86
C TYR A 24 -25.67 11.60 2.99
N LEU A 25 -25.21 11.25 4.19
CA LEU A 25 -25.18 12.16 5.33
C LEU A 25 -24.04 13.15 5.11
N ASP A 26 -24.35 14.45 5.13
CA ASP A 26 -23.31 15.48 5.08
C ASP A 26 -22.52 15.47 6.39
N PRO A 27 -21.21 15.19 6.38
CA PRO A 27 -20.41 15.12 7.61
C PRO A 27 -20.26 16.46 8.33
N LEU A 28 -20.74 17.58 7.76
CA LEU A 28 -20.71 18.90 8.37
C LEU A 28 -22.02 19.28 9.09
N ASP A 29 -23.08 18.52 8.89
CA ASP A 29 -24.34 18.71 9.62
C ASP A 29 -24.22 18.19 11.06
N ALA A 30 -25.10 18.68 11.93
CA ALA A 30 -25.16 18.21 13.31
C ALA A 30 -25.83 16.83 13.38
N ASP A 31 -25.28 15.95 14.21
CA ASP A 31 -25.86 14.63 14.45
C ASP A 31 -27.33 14.72 14.90
N GLU A 32 -28.19 13.91 14.29
CA GLU A 32 -29.58 13.75 14.67
C GLU A 32 -29.78 12.56 15.61
N SER A 33 -30.82 12.60 16.45
CA SER A 33 -31.20 11.45 17.27
C SER A 33 -31.61 10.21 16.46
N SER A 34 -31.93 10.41 15.18
CA SER A 34 -32.27 9.39 14.19
C SER A 34 -31.05 8.68 13.63
N ASP A 35 -29.85 9.23 13.80
CA ASP A 35 -28.66 8.77 13.10
C ASP A 35 -28.26 7.36 13.51
N ALA A 36 -27.75 6.62 12.52
CA ALA A 36 -27.26 5.28 12.75
C ALA A 36 -25.98 5.31 13.61
N VAL A 37 -26.09 4.84 14.86
CA VAL A 37 -24.94 4.76 15.76
C VAL A 37 -24.05 3.56 15.41
N VAL A 38 -22.80 3.82 15.04
CA VAL A 38 -21.80 2.78 14.77
C VAL A 38 -20.93 2.53 16.01
N THR A 39 -21.21 1.44 16.73
CA THR A 39 -20.39 1.03 17.88
C THR A 39 -19.18 0.23 17.42
N THR A 40 -17.96 0.66 17.78
CA THR A 40 -16.73 -0.04 17.38
C THR A 40 -15.58 0.15 18.37
N SER A 41 -14.46 -0.55 18.15
CA SER A 41 -13.26 -0.41 18.98
C SER A 41 -12.35 0.72 18.50
N ARG A 42 -11.54 1.30 19.39
CA ARG A 42 -10.52 2.30 19.02
C ARG A 42 -9.58 1.80 17.93
N ARG A 43 -9.20 0.52 17.97
CA ARG A 43 -8.34 -0.10 16.95
C ARG A 43 -9.00 -0.15 15.58
N ALA A 44 -10.30 -0.43 15.53
CA ALA A 44 -11.05 -0.43 14.27
C ALA A 44 -11.19 0.99 13.70
N LEU A 45 -11.42 2.01 14.53
CA LEU A 45 -11.37 3.42 14.08
C LEU A 45 -10.00 3.79 13.49
N THR A 46 -8.90 3.36 14.13
CA THR A 46 -7.54 3.60 13.60
C THR A 46 -7.34 2.97 12.23
N ARG A 47 -7.92 1.80 11.96
CA ARG A 47 -7.84 1.15 10.65
C ARG A 47 -8.53 1.97 9.56
N VAL A 48 -9.70 2.53 9.86
CA VAL A 48 -10.42 3.41 8.93
C VAL A 48 -9.59 4.68 8.66
N ALA A 49 -9.07 5.32 9.70
CA ALA A 49 -8.22 6.50 9.57
C ALA A 49 -6.96 6.23 8.73
N LEU A 50 -6.32 5.07 8.93
CA LEU A 50 -5.17 4.63 8.13
C LEU A 50 -5.54 4.53 6.65
N VAL A 51 -6.64 3.86 6.31
CA VAL A 51 -7.07 3.70 4.93
C VAL A 51 -7.45 5.03 4.29
N ALA A 52 -8.11 5.92 5.02
CA ALA A 52 -8.42 7.27 4.53
C ALA A 52 -7.15 8.07 4.20
N ALA A 53 -6.12 7.99 5.06
CA ALA A 53 -4.84 8.64 4.82
C ALA A 53 -4.14 8.08 3.58
N GLU A 54 -4.12 6.76 3.40
CA GLU A 54 -3.55 6.11 2.22
C GLU A 54 -4.30 6.46 0.93
N ALA A 55 -5.64 6.50 0.98
CA ALA A 55 -6.46 6.91 -0.14
C ALA A 55 -6.17 8.36 -0.55
N GLY A 56 -6.18 9.29 0.40
CA GLY A 56 -5.87 10.71 0.14
C GLY A 56 -4.46 10.91 -0.40
N ALA A 57 -3.45 10.27 0.24
CA ALA A 57 -2.06 10.36 -0.20
C ALA A 57 -1.89 9.82 -1.62
N ARG A 58 -2.54 8.71 -1.96
CA ARG A 58 -2.52 8.16 -3.32
C ARG A 58 -3.16 9.10 -4.33
N PHE A 59 -4.38 9.57 -4.05
CA PHE A 59 -5.14 10.38 -4.99
C PHE A 59 -4.37 11.67 -5.34
N GLN A 60 -3.74 12.28 -4.34
CA GLN A 60 -2.85 13.41 -4.57
C GLN A 60 -1.58 13.02 -5.35
N ARG A 61 -0.90 11.94 -4.96
CA ARG A 61 0.34 11.46 -5.60
C ARG A 61 0.16 11.13 -7.09
N GLU A 62 -0.98 10.54 -7.45
CA GLU A 62 -1.30 10.11 -8.81
C GLU A 62 -2.10 11.15 -9.61
N GLY A 63 -2.50 12.27 -8.99
CA GLY A 63 -3.34 13.28 -9.65
C GLY A 63 -4.69 12.73 -10.09
N ILE A 64 -5.28 11.84 -9.28
CA ILE A 64 -6.56 11.20 -9.59
C ILE A 64 -7.66 12.24 -9.45
N GLY A 65 -8.35 12.56 -10.55
CA GLY A 65 -9.43 13.57 -10.60
C GLY A 65 -10.74 13.16 -9.92
N HIS A 66 -10.71 12.15 -9.06
CA HIS A 66 -11.84 11.73 -8.23
C HIS A 66 -11.62 12.19 -6.80
N ASP A 67 -12.69 12.31 -6.03
CA ASP A 67 -12.59 12.64 -4.61
C ASP A 67 -12.25 11.37 -3.79
N PRO A 68 -11.19 11.38 -2.94
CA PRO A 68 -10.90 10.26 -2.05
C PRO A 68 -12.00 9.99 -1.02
N MET A 69 -12.78 11.01 -0.59
CA MET A 69 -13.91 10.78 0.31
C MET A 69 -15.03 10.01 -0.41
N ALA A 70 -15.35 10.39 -1.65
CA ALA A 70 -16.22 9.59 -2.52
C ALA A 70 -15.67 8.16 -2.74
N TRP A 71 -14.34 7.98 -2.69
CA TRP A 71 -13.78 6.63 -2.73
C TRP A 71 -14.16 5.79 -1.49
N MET A 72 -14.01 6.38 -0.31
CA MET A 72 -14.27 5.75 0.98
C MET A 72 -15.74 5.35 1.17
N LEU A 73 -16.67 6.15 0.64
CA LEU A 73 -18.12 6.00 0.84
C LEU A 73 -18.82 5.14 -0.22
N ALA A 74 -18.23 4.98 -1.41
CA ALA A 74 -18.87 4.20 -2.46
C ALA A 74 -18.68 2.69 -2.24
N PRO A 75 -19.68 1.85 -2.54
CA PRO A 75 -19.55 0.40 -2.60
C PRO A 75 -18.37 -0.04 -3.49
N ARG A 76 -17.56 -0.99 -2.99
CA ARG A 76 -16.39 -1.51 -3.71
C ARG A 76 -16.44 -3.03 -3.86
N ARG A 77 -16.07 -3.52 -5.04
CA ARG A 77 -15.86 -4.96 -5.26
C ARG A 77 -14.77 -5.49 -4.35
N LEU A 78 -13.74 -4.68 -4.04
CA LEU A 78 -12.69 -5.03 -3.09
C LEU A 78 -13.26 -5.50 -1.74
N PHE A 79 -14.36 -4.89 -1.30
CA PHE A 79 -15.04 -5.19 -0.03
C PHE A 79 -16.34 -5.98 -0.24
N ARG A 80 -16.46 -6.69 -1.36
CA ARG A 80 -17.63 -7.52 -1.69
C ARG A 80 -18.95 -6.71 -1.68
N GLY A 81 -18.89 -5.46 -2.11
CA GLY A 81 -20.03 -4.56 -2.22
C GLY A 81 -20.24 -3.62 -1.03
N SER A 82 -19.48 -3.77 0.07
CA SER A 82 -19.48 -2.76 1.15
C SER A 82 -18.65 -1.54 0.76
N ALA A 83 -18.91 -0.40 1.41
CA ALA A 83 -18.04 0.77 1.31
C ALA A 83 -16.81 0.60 2.23
N ALA A 84 -15.77 1.39 1.95
CA ALA A 84 -14.50 1.27 2.65
C ALA A 84 -14.62 1.68 4.12
N LEU A 85 -15.47 2.67 4.39
CA LEU A 85 -15.72 3.23 5.72
C LEU A 85 -16.12 2.13 6.72
N GLU A 86 -17.06 1.26 6.34
CA GLU A 86 -17.53 0.17 7.20
C GLU A 86 -16.62 -1.05 7.09
N ALA A 87 -16.21 -1.41 5.87
CA ALA A 87 -15.43 -2.63 5.64
C ALA A 87 -14.08 -2.60 6.36
N CYS A 88 -13.42 -1.44 6.41
CA CYS A 88 -12.08 -1.30 7.00
C CYS A 88 -12.07 -1.28 8.53
N LEU A 89 -13.22 -1.37 9.19
CA LEU A 89 -13.28 -1.69 10.62
C LEU A 89 -12.67 -3.08 10.87
N ASP A 90 -12.83 -4.02 9.93
CA ASP A 90 -12.20 -5.32 9.91
C ASP A 90 -10.70 -5.25 9.52
N ARG A 91 -9.90 -6.14 10.11
CA ARG A 91 -8.45 -6.19 9.88
C ARG A 91 -8.12 -6.55 8.44
N ASP A 92 -8.77 -7.56 7.87
CA ASP A 92 -8.36 -8.10 6.57
C ASP A 92 -8.73 -7.14 5.45
N ASN A 93 -9.89 -6.49 5.55
CA ASN A 93 -10.29 -5.45 4.61
C ASN A 93 -9.43 -4.20 4.71
N CYS A 94 -9.05 -3.77 5.92
CA CYS A 94 -8.09 -2.69 6.12
C CYS A 94 -6.77 -3.01 5.41
N LEU A 95 -6.22 -4.22 5.62
CA LEU A 95 -4.98 -4.67 4.98
C LEU A 95 -5.11 -4.70 3.45
N ARG A 96 -6.24 -5.20 2.92
CA ARG A 96 -6.52 -5.18 1.48
C ARG A 96 -6.52 -3.77 0.90
N ALA A 97 -7.13 -2.82 1.61
CA ALA A 97 -7.21 -1.42 1.18
C ALA A 97 -5.83 -0.75 1.20
N VAL A 98 -5.05 -0.96 2.26
CA VAL A 98 -3.66 -0.47 2.36
C VAL A 98 -2.83 -1.01 1.20
N LEU A 99 -2.95 -2.30 0.88
CA LEU A 99 -2.26 -2.88 -0.27
C LEU A 99 -2.77 -2.29 -1.60
N LEU A 100 -4.08 -2.11 -1.78
CA LEU A 100 -4.61 -1.50 -3.00
C LEU A 100 -4.03 -0.08 -3.22
N HIS A 101 -3.95 0.75 -2.18
CA HIS A 101 -3.45 2.12 -2.30
C HIS A 101 -1.93 2.22 -2.32
N GLY A 102 -1.24 1.48 -1.45
CA GLY A 102 0.23 1.45 -1.40
C GLY A 102 0.83 0.87 -2.68
N LEU A 103 0.21 -0.19 -3.22
CA LEU A 103 0.66 -0.84 -4.44
C LEU A 103 0.07 -0.23 -5.73
N SER A 104 -0.76 0.80 -5.60
CA SER A 104 -1.41 1.48 -6.72
C SER A 104 -2.22 0.54 -7.64
N ILE A 105 -2.85 -0.52 -7.09
CA ILE A 105 -3.53 -1.58 -7.85
C ILE A 105 -4.96 -1.17 -8.21
N GLY A 106 -5.11 -0.33 -9.23
CA GLY A 106 -6.41 0.21 -9.64
C GLY A 106 -7.16 0.88 -8.47
N LEU A 107 -8.43 1.24 -8.64
CA LEU A 107 -9.23 1.84 -7.56
C LEU A 107 -10.31 0.90 -7.01
N ASP A 108 -10.53 -0.26 -7.62
CA ASP A 108 -11.51 -1.23 -7.14
C ASP A 108 -11.17 -2.64 -7.65
N ALA A 109 -10.05 -3.18 -7.17
CA ALA A 109 -9.60 -4.53 -7.49
C ALA A 109 -10.48 -5.58 -6.81
N THR A 110 -10.49 -6.81 -7.35
CA THR A 110 -11.20 -7.92 -6.71
C THR A 110 -10.45 -8.37 -5.45
N PRO A 111 -11.15 -8.83 -4.39
CA PRO A 111 -10.52 -9.29 -3.17
C PRO A 111 -9.58 -10.47 -3.44
N ALA A 112 -9.98 -11.41 -4.31
CA ALA A 112 -9.14 -12.55 -4.70
C ALA A 112 -7.78 -12.14 -5.28
N ARG A 113 -7.71 -11.02 -6.02
CA ARG A 113 -6.45 -10.50 -6.56
C ARG A 113 -5.52 -10.02 -5.44
N ILE A 114 -6.06 -9.39 -4.40
CA ILE A 114 -5.28 -8.93 -3.25
C ILE A 114 -4.94 -10.08 -2.31
N ASP A 115 -5.87 -11.02 -2.10
CA ASP A 115 -5.67 -12.22 -1.29
C ASP A 115 -4.54 -13.10 -1.85
N ALA A 116 -4.39 -13.20 -3.17
CA ALA A 116 -3.26 -13.90 -3.78
C ALA A 116 -1.91 -13.26 -3.43
N ILE A 117 -1.84 -11.92 -3.31
CA ILE A 117 -0.64 -11.20 -2.88
C ILE A 117 -0.30 -11.52 -1.42
N LEU A 118 -1.33 -11.70 -0.58
CA LEU A 118 -1.19 -12.06 0.82
C LEU A 118 -0.79 -13.53 1.04
N ALA A 119 -1.32 -14.44 0.20
CA ALA A 119 -1.07 -15.87 0.30
C ALA A 119 0.36 -16.26 -0.13
N ASP A 120 0.92 -15.56 -1.13
CA ASP A 120 2.29 -15.77 -1.62
C ASP A 120 3.38 -15.51 -0.54
N ASP A 121 3.04 -14.82 0.55
CA ASP A 121 3.94 -14.50 1.67
C ASP A 121 3.91 -15.58 2.78
N LEU A 122 2.89 -16.45 2.80
CA LEU A 122 2.66 -17.45 3.86
C LEU A 122 2.99 -18.90 3.46
N SER A 123 3.17 -19.20 2.18
CA SER A 123 3.61 -20.52 1.70
C SER A 123 5.13 -20.64 1.70
N GLY A 124 5.72 -20.68 2.89
CA GLY A 124 7.12 -21.04 3.07
C GLY A 124 7.26 -22.55 3.16
N ASP A 125 7.59 -23.22 2.05
CA ASP A 125 8.21 -24.55 2.00
C ASP A 125 8.67 -24.83 0.56
N ASP A 126 9.96 -24.61 0.28
CA ASP A 126 10.84 -25.64 -0.31
C ASP A 126 12.29 -25.13 -0.30
N PHE A 127 13.11 -25.74 0.55
CA PHE A 127 14.53 -25.50 0.67
C PHE A 127 15.26 -26.23 -0.46
N GLY A 128 15.78 -25.48 -1.44
CA GLY A 128 16.64 -26.03 -2.49
C GLY A 128 17.64 -24.99 -3.01
N GLY A 129 18.72 -24.77 -2.26
CA GLY A 129 19.94 -24.16 -2.83
C GLY A 129 20.88 -25.24 -3.39
N PRO A 130 22.09 -24.87 -3.83
CA PRO A 130 22.39 -23.88 -4.86
C PRO A 130 23.42 -24.47 -5.87
N TRP A 131 23.53 -23.89 -7.07
CA TRP A 131 24.50 -24.25 -8.14
C TRP A 131 24.26 -25.59 -8.87
N SER A 132 23.69 -25.50 -10.08
CA SER A 132 23.98 -26.41 -11.18
C SER A 132 23.89 -25.60 -12.47
N GLY A 133 25.04 -25.45 -13.12
CA GLY A 133 25.17 -24.73 -14.38
C GLY A 133 24.61 -25.49 -15.57
N GLY A 134 24.62 -24.83 -16.73
CA GLY A 134 24.40 -25.49 -18.01
C GLY A 134 23.64 -24.62 -19.00
N ALA A 135 24.38 -23.90 -19.84
CA ALA A 135 23.88 -23.18 -20.98
C ALA A 135 23.37 -24.11 -22.10
N ARG A 136 22.27 -23.76 -22.77
CA ARG A 136 22.18 -23.40 -24.20
C ARG A 136 20.76 -23.55 -24.75
N GLY A 137 20.32 -22.48 -25.44
CA GLY A 137 19.46 -22.49 -26.63
C GLY A 137 18.00 -22.92 -26.46
N ASP A 138 17.06 -22.00 -26.68
CA ASP A 138 16.38 -21.96 -27.98
C ASP A 138 15.64 -20.63 -28.17
N VAL A 139 15.68 -20.13 -29.40
CA VAL A 139 15.03 -18.92 -29.87
C VAL A 139 13.65 -19.34 -30.35
N SER A 140 12.61 -18.91 -29.65
CA SER A 140 11.24 -19.00 -30.16
C SER A 140 10.48 -17.74 -29.78
N GLY A 141 9.96 -17.07 -30.81
CA GLY A 141 9.22 -15.82 -30.71
C GLY A 141 8.04 -15.94 -29.76
N GLY A 142 8.17 -15.35 -28.57
CA GLY A 142 7.08 -15.15 -27.64
C GLY A 142 6.53 -13.72 -27.79
N ALA A 143 5.21 -13.60 -27.69
CA ALA A 143 4.48 -12.35 -27.47
C ALA A 143 5.24 -11.35 -26.56
N PRO A 144 5.07 -10.02 -26.73
CA PRO A 144 5.88 -9.03 -26.03
C PRO A 144 6.00 -9.37 -24.55
N SER A 145 7.19 -9.84 -24.16
CA SER A 145 7.47 -10.33 -22.82
C SER A 145 7.23 -9.17 -21.86
N ALA A 146 6.29 -9.35 -20.94
CA ALA A 146 5.96 -8.33 -19.95
C ALA A 146 7.24 -7.83 -19.27
N PRO A 147 7.46 -6.50 -19.15
CA PRO A 147 8.73 -5.94 -18.73
C PRO A 147 9.13 -6.48 -17.36
N ARG A 148 10.36 -7.00 -17.27
CA ARG A 148 10.86 -7.62 -16.03
C ARG A 148 11.15 -6.53 -15.01
N LEU A 149 10.40 -6.52 -13.91
CA LEU A 149 10.60 -5.57 -12.83
C LEU A 149 11.78 -5.99 -11.97
N ARG A 150 12.52 -4.99 -11.50
CA ARG A 150 13.59 -5.16 -10.52
C ARG A 150 13.34 -4.22 -9.37
N LEU A 151 13.78 -4.63 -8.19
CA LEU A 151 13.86 -3.72 -7.06
C LEU A 151 14.91 -2.68 -7.38
N TYR A 152 14.58 -1.43 -7.12
CA TYR A 152 15.52 -0.33 -7.07
C TYR A 152 15.41 0.33 -5.70
N SER A 153 16.54 0.71 -5.14
CA SER A 153 16.63 1.63 -4.02
C SER A 153 17.24 2.94 -4.47
N ALA A 154 16.91 4.03 -3.79
CA ALA A 154 17.46 5.34 -4.03
C ALA A 154 17.61 6.09 -2.71
N VAL A 155 18.73 6.76 -2.55
CA VAL A 155 18.95 7.72 -1.46
C VAL A 155 19.00 9.11 -2.08
N VAL A 156 18.32 10.06 -1.44
CA VAL A 156 18.21 11.44 -1.86
C VAL A 156 18.57 12.33 -0.67
N VAL A 157 19.56 13.19 -0.84
CA VAL A 157 19.92 14.22 0.12
C VAL A 157 19.84 15.55 -0.61
N ILE A 158 18.93 16.45 -0.20
CA ILE A 158 18.83 17.79 -0.78
C ILE A 158 18.72 18.86 0.31
N ALA A 159 19.32 20.01 0.07
CA ALA A 159 19.07 21.21 0.86
C ALA A 159 17.98 22.05 0.20
N ARG A 160 16.93 22.42 0.95
CA ARG A 160 15.82 23.25 0.47
C ARG A 160 15.41 24.25 1.55
N GLY A 161 15.65 25.54 1.29
CA GLY A 161 15.09 26.62 2.11
C GLY A 161 15.48 26.61 3.58
N GLY A 162 16.70 26.17 3.93
CA GLY A 162 17.14 26.06 5.33
C GLY A 162 16.79 24.73 6.01
N GLU A 163 16.32 23.73 5.24
CA GLU A 163 16.13 22.36 5.72
C GLU A 163 16.91 21.39 4.85
N LEU A 164 17.47 20.35 5.47
CA LEU A 164 18.04 19.20 4.79
C LEU A 164 16.99 18.09 4.74
N LEU A 165 16.58 17.70 3.54
CA LEU A 165 15.74 16.52 3.31
C LEU A 165 16.65 15.33 3.03
N HIS A 166 16.54 14.30 3.87
CA HIS A 166 17.08 12.98 3.61
C HIS A 166 15.92 12.04 3.31
N ALA A 167 15.89 11.45 2.12
CA ALA A 167 14.85 10.50 1.72
C ALA A 167 15.45 9.19 1.19
N PHE A 168 14.89 8.08 1.64
CA PHE A 168 15.11 6.75 1.08
C PHE A 168 13.87 6.36 0.28
N HIS A 169 14.05 5.87 -0.95
CA HIS A 169 12.98 5.37 -1.80
C HIS A 169 13.33 3.98 -2.30
N ALA A 170 12.40 3.04 -2.25
CA ALA A 170 12.57 1.72 -2.85
C ALA A 170 11.32 1.33 -3.63
N SER A 171 11.49 1.02 -4.92
CA SER A 171 10.36 0.59 -5.74
C SER A 171 10.72 -0.47 -6.77
N LEU A 172 9.70 -1.23 -7.19
CA LEU A 172 9.80 -2.12 -8.34
C LEU A 172 9.59 -1.30 -9.62
N ALA A 173 10.54 -1.41 -10.54
CA ALA A 173 10.50 -0.69 -11.81
C ALA A 173 11.18 -1.49 -12.94
N PRO A 174 10.86 -1.21 -14.21
CA PRO A 174 11.55 -1.83 -15.34
C PRO A 174 12.95 -1.23 -15.55
N SER A 175 13.19 0.02 -15.11
CA SER A 175 14.46 0.72 -15.28
C SER A 175 14.68 1.79 -14.20
N ALA A 176 15.94 2.18 -13.99
CA ALA A 176 16.30 3.30 -13.12
C ALA A 176 15.73 4.65 -13.59
N ALA A 177 15.47 4.80 -14.90
CA ALA A 177 14.87 6.03 -15.44
C ALA A 177 13.44 6.23 -14.93
N VAL A 178 12.66 5.15 -14.80
CA VAL A 178 11.30 5.20 -14.22
C VAL A 178 11.36 5.61 -12.75
N VAL A 179 12.30 5.06 -11.99
CA VAL A 179 12.50 5.42 -10.57
C VAL A 179 12.91 6.89 -10.44
N ARG A 180 13.79 7.36 -11.33
CA ARG A 180 14.21 8.77 -11.37
C ARG A 180 13.05 9.70 -11.65
N GLU A 181 12.14 9.32 -12.54
CA GLU A 181 10.94 10.11 -12.84
C GLU A 181 9.96 10.12 -11.65
N ARG A 182 9.80 9.00 -10.94
CA ARG A 182 9.01 8.95 -9.69
C ARG A 182 9.60 9.90 -8.62
N ILE A 183 10.92 9.88 -8.44
CA ILE A 183 11.61 10.81 -7.54
C ILE A 183 11.43 12.27 -7.99
N ARG A 184 11.50 12.54 -9.30
CA ARG A 184 11.26 13.89 -9.86
C ARG A 184 9.86 14.37 -9.55
N ALA A 185 8.86 13.54 -9.78
CA ALA A 185 7.47 13.87 -9.52
C ALA A 185 7.22 14.16 -8.02
N ARG A 186 7.86 13.39 -7.12
CA ARG A 186 7.65 13.50 -5.67
C ARG A 186 8.45 14.61 -5.00
N PHE A 187 9.72 14.77 -5.38
CA PHE A 187 10.69 15.62 -4.67
C PHE A 187 11.25 16.76 -5.53
N GLY A 188 10.86 16.82 -6.81
CA GLY A 188 11.31 17.82 -7.75
C GLY A 188 12.56 17.42 -8.55
N SER A 189 12.90 18.24 -9.55
CA SER A 189 13.99 17.99 -10.49
C SER A 189 15.36 17.94 -9.82
N ALA A 190 15.61 18.78 -8.80
CA ALA A 190 16.87 18.82 -8.07
C ALA A 190 17.14 17.50 -7.30
N ALA A 191 16.12 16.98 -6.61
CA ALA A 191 16.18 15.68 -5.94
C ALA A 191 16.45 14.54 -6.92
N ALA A 192 15.73 14.53 -8.05
CA ALA A 192 15.93 13.51 -9.07
C ALA A 192 17.31 13.56 -9.73
N ALA A 193 17.94 14.72 -9.81
CA ALA A 193 19.31 14.86 -10.29
C ALA A 193 20.32 14.31 -9.28
N GLN A 194 20.08 14.55 -7.99
CA GLN A 194 20.99 14.15 -6.90
C GLN A 194 20.75 12.73 -6.37
N ALA A 195 19.67 12.07 -6.77
CA ALA A 195 19.34 10.71 -6.34
C ALA A 195 20.39 9.68 -6.76
N GLU A 196 20.92 8.94 -5.79
CA GLU A 196 21.75 7.76 -6.00
C GLU A 196 20.86 6.53 -6.14
N ILE A 197 20.53 6.15 -7.38
CA ILE A 197 19.63 5.03 -7.70
C ILE A 197 20.45 3.77 -7.96
N ARG A 198 20.10 2.66 -7.30
CA ARG A 198 20.78 1.36 -7.41
C ARG A 198 19.77 0.26 -7.67
N VAL A 199 20.22 -0.80 -8.35
CA VAL A 199 19.42 -2.02 -8.52
C VAL A 199 19.58 -2.86 -7.25
N GLY A 200 18.46 -3.33 -6.71
CA GLY A 200 18.41 -4.09 -5.47
C GLY A 200 18.31 -3.19 -4.26
N PHE A 201 18.73 -3.74 -3.12
CA PHE A 201 18.73 -3.08 -1.83
C PHE A 201 19.98 -3.51 -1.07
N ASP A 202 20.68 -2.54 -0.49
CA ASP A 202 21.89 -2.75 0.29
C ASP A 202 21.59 -2.43 1.76
N PRO A 203 21.43 -3.47 2.62
CA PRO A 203 21.11 -3.28 4.03
C PRO A 203 22.30 -2.72 4.84
N ASP A 204 23.53 -2.92 4.36
CA ASP A 204 24.76 -2.54 5.08
C ASP A 204 25.20 -1.10 4.75
N CYS A 205 24.50 -0.45 3.83
CA CYS A 205 24.72 0.93 3.45
C CYS A 205 24.39 1.86 4.65
N PRO A 206 25.27 2.83 5.02
CA PRO A 206 25.04 3.71 6.17
C PRO A 206 23.74 4.51 6.11
N ALA A 207 23.34 4.98 4.92
CA ALA A 207 22.09 5.70 4.73
C ALA A 207 20.87 4.80 4.96
N THR A 208 20.94 3.53 4.56
CA THR A 208 19.87 2.55 4.82
C THR A 208 19.73 2.27 6.32
N MET A 209 20.85 1.96 7.00
CA MET A 209 20.84 1.60 8.43
C MET A 209 20.27 2.72 9.32
N GLY A 210 20.52 3.98 8.99
CA GLY A 210 20.05 5.12 9.77
C GLY A 210 18.60 5.54 9.48
N MET A 211 18.07 5.20 8.30
CA MET A 211 16.78 5.71 7.85
C MET A 211 15.68 4.66 7.80
N VAL A 212 16.01 3.41 7.52
CA VAL A 212 15.02 2.38 7.17
C VAL A 212 14.75 1.50 8.40
N PRO A 213 13.52 1.46 8.93
CA PRO A 213 13.19 0.60 10.05
C PRO A 213 13.50 -0.88 9.76
N PRO A 214 13.96 -1.70 10.74
CA PRO A 214 14.36 -3.09 10.50
C PRO A 214 13.31 -3.95 9.78
N ALA A 215 12.03 -3.79 10.11
CA ALA A 215 10.94 -4.50 9.42
C ALA A 215 10.84 -4.17 7.91
N VAL A 216 11.20 -2.94 7.52
CA VAL A 216 11.25 -2.52 6.10
C VAL A 216 12.48 -3.10 5.42
N VAL A 217 13.62 -3.17 6.12
CA VAL A 217 14.84 -3.83 5.64
C VAL A 217 14.57 -5.29 5.30
N ASP A 218 13.93 -6.04 6.20
CA ASP A 218 13.58 -7.44 6.01
C ASP A 218 12.67 -7.64 4.78
N THR A 219 11.68 -6.75 4.61
CA THR A 219 10.78 -6.72 3.45
C THR A 219 11.55 -6.49 2.15
N LEU A 220 12.47 -5.51 2.12
CA LEU A 220 13.25 -5.17 0.94
C LEU A 220 14.24 -6.27 0.56
N ILE A 221 14.85 -6.95 1.54
CA ILE A 221 15.69 -8.13 1.33
C ILE A 221 14.87 -9.27 0.72
N ALA A 222 13.67 -9.54 1.25
CA ALA A 222 12.78 -10.57 0.72
C ALA A 222 12.37 -10.30 -0.74
N VAL A 223 12.07 -9.02 -1.06
CA VAL A 223 11.68 -8.61 -2.43
C VAL A 223 12.88 -8.59 -3.39
N GLY A 224 14.05 -8.14 -2.94
CA GLY A 224 15.24 -7.96 -3.78
C GLY A 224 15.86 -9.24 -4.32
N ARG A 225 15.57 -10.40 -3.70
CA ARG A 225 16.16 -11.71 -4.05
C ARG A 225 15.61 -12.34 -5.34
N ARG A 226 14.53 -11.81 -5.96
CA ARG A 226 13.88 -12.43 -7.14
C ARG A 226 13.70 -11.46 -8.31
N ARG A 227 14.07 -11.86 -9.54
CA ARG A 227 13.67 -11.16 -10.79
C ARG A 227 12.22 -11.49 -11.12
N ARG A 228 11.31 -10.50 -11.11
CA ARG A 228 9.87 -10.76 -11.23
C ARG A 228 9.32 -10.38 -12.61
N ARG A 229 8.29 -11.10 -13.05
CA ARG A 229 7.46 -10.71 -14.21
C ARG A 229 6.61 -9.50 -13.81
N ALA A 230 6.17 -8.71 -14.78
CA ALA A 230 5.48 -7.42 -14.60
C ALA A 230 4.19 -7.42 -13.76
N SER A 231 3.74 -8.57 -13.25
CA SER A 231 2.55 -8.70 -12.41
C SER A 231 2.72 -8.18 -10.98
N PHE A 232 3.92 -7.75 -10.58
CA PHE A 232 4.28 -7.21 -9.27
C PHE A 232 4.64 -5.70 -9.32
N GLU A 233 3.95 -4.91 -10.15
CA GLU A 233 3.98 -3.45 -9.96
C GLU A 233 3.25 -3.14 -8.65
N GLY A 234 4.00 -2.72 -7.62
CA GLY A 234 3.37 -2.42 -6.34
C GLY A 234 4.30 -1.96 -5.23
N LEU A 235 5.51 -2.51 -5.10
CA LEU A 235 6.40 -2.01 -4.05
C LEU A 235 6.81 -0.56 -4.38
N ASP A 236 6.40 0.39 -3.53
CA ASP A 236 6.84 1.78 -3.51
C ASP A 236 6.90 2.24 -2.04
N ILE A 237 8.09 2.13 -1.44
CA ILE A 237 8.36 2.53 -0.07
C ILE A 237 9.17 3.82 -0.11
N THR A 238 8.76 4.80 0.68
CA THR A 238 9.52 6.03 0.83
C THR A 238 9.58 6.42 2.30
N VAL A 239 10.79 6.63 2.81
CA VAL A 239 11.05 7.09 4.17
C VAL A 239 11.73 8.45 4.09
N GLU A 240 11.22 9.42 4.83
CA GLU A 240 11.67 10.81 4.80
C GLU A 240 12.08 11.27 6.19
N GLN A 241 13.22 11.94 6.28
CA GLN A 241 13.69 12.65 7.47
C GLN A 241 14.00 14.09 7.08
N ARG A 242 13.43 15.04 7.82
CA ARG A 242 13.68 16.47 7.64
C ARG A 242 14.50 16.96 8.82
N LEU A 243 15.65 17.53 8.53
CA LEU A 243 16.56 18.07 9.53
C LEU A 243 16.64 19.59 9.34
N PRO A 244 16.52 20.40 10.40
CA PRO A 244 16.84 21.82 10.31
C PRO A 244 18.32 21.96 9.96
N SER A 245 18.64 22.80 8.96
CA SER A 245 20.03 23.06 8.53
C SER A 245 20.63 24.26 9.23
#